data_AF-A0A453PY76-F1
#
_entry.id   AF-A0A453PY76-F1
#
_cell.length_a   1.000
_cell.length_b   1.000
_cell.length_c   1.000
_cell.angle_alpha   90.00
_cell.angle_beta   90.00
_cell.angle_gamma   90.00
#
_symmetry.space_group_name_H-M   'P 1'
#
loop_
_entity.id
_entity.type
_entity.pdbx_description
1 polymer ?
#
loop_
_entity_poly.entity_id
_entity_poly.type
_entity_poly.pdbx_seq_one_letter_code
_entity_poly.pdbx_strand_id
1 'polypeptide(L)'
;MHLNSGRARADVAYCIRALARRLSKTRNWAVALKTLIVIHRALREVDPSFRDELISYGRSSGQMLHMSYFKDDSSPDAWDHSAWIRNYALFLEERLESFRVLNYDVELDPLGTRDVDTTGLLAQLPALSQLLFRLISCQ
;
A
#
# COMPACT_ATOMS: atom_id res chain seq x y z
N MET A 1 9.19 12.90 26.29
CA MET A 1 7.74 13.14 26.21
C MET A 1 7.09 11.80 25.87
N HIS A 2 6.56 11.09 26.86
CA HIS A 2 5.95 9.76 26.63
C HIS A 2 4.62 9.94 25.91
N LEU A 3 4.60 9.72 24.60
CA LEU A 3 3.36 9.55 23.86
C LEU A 3 2.70 8.28 24.40
N ASN A 4 1.54 8.44 25.03
CA ASN A 4 0.73 7.32 25.53
C ASN A 4 0.41 6.40 24.35
N SER A 5 0.90 5.15 24.37
CA SER A 5 0.82 4.23 23.23
C SER A 5 -0.61 4.01 22.71
N GLY A 6 -1.61 4.09 23.59
CA GLY A 6 -3.03 4.01 23.20
C GLY A 6 -3.52 5.23 22.39
N ARG A 7 -2.97 6.41 22.65
CA ARG A 7 -3.31 7.64 21.91
C ARG A 7 -2.68 7.63 20.52
N ALA A 8 -1.42 7.21 20.42
CA ALA A 8 -0.72 7.08 19.13
C ALA A 8 -1.46 6.11 18.19
N ARG A 9 -1.93 4.97 18.71
CA ARG A 9 -2.71 4.00 17.91
C ARG A 9 -4.06 4.55 17.43
N ALA A 10 -4.77 5.28 18.29
CA ALA A 10 -6.03 5.91 17.94
C ALA A 10 -5.86 6.98 16.83
N ASP A 11 -4.79 7.76 16.91
CA ASP A 11 -4.43 8.77 15.90
C ASP A 11 -4.10 8.10 14.55
N VAL A 12 -3.33 7.01 14.56
CA VAL A 12 -3.04 6.21 13.34
C VAL A 12 -4.32 5.66 12.71
N ALA A 13 -5.19 5.03 13.50
CA ALA A 13 -6.46 4.49 13.00
C ALA A 13 -7.39 5.59 12.49
N TYR A 14 -7.35 6.79 13.08
CA TYR A 14 -8.07 7.96 12.57
C TYR A 14 -7.53 8.40 11.20
N CYS A 15 -6.21 8.52 11.07
CA CYS A 15 -5.54 8.88 9.81
C CYS A 15 -5.85 7.89 8.69
N ILE A 16 -5.74 6.58 8.95
CA ILE A 16 -6.07 5.53 7.97
C ILE A 16 -7.52 5.67 7.49
N ARG A 17 -8.47 5.83 8.42
CA ARG A 17 -9.88 6.04 8.08
C ARG A 17 -10.12 7.32 7.28
N ALA A 18 -9.39 8.40 7.58
CA ALA A 18 -9.49 9.64 6.82
C ALA A 18 -8.96 9.49 5.39
N LEU A 19 -7.83 8.81 5.20
CA LEU A 19 -7.26 8.50 3.89
C LEU A 19 -8.19 7.59 3.08
N ALA A 20 -8.72 6.53 3.69
CA ALA A 20 -9.67 5.61 3.06
C ALA A 20 -10.93 6.34 2.56
N ARG A 21 -11.52 7.20 3.41
CA ARG A 21 -12.68 8.03 3.02
C ARG A 21 -12.35 9.00 1.89
N ARG A 22 -11.11 9.51 1.82
CA ARG A 22 -10.70 10.42 0.75
C ARG A 22 -10.59 9.68 -0.58
N LEU A 23 -10.01 8.48 -0.60
CA LEU A 23 -9.94 7.63 -1.78
C LEU A 23 -11.32 7.21 -2.29
N SER A 24 -12.24 6.83 -1.39
CA SER A 24 -13.57 6.34 -1.80
C SER A 24 -14.49 7.43 -2.37
N LYS A 25 -14.24 8.71 -2.04
CA LYS A 25 -15.07 9.83 -2.49
C LYS A 25 -14.50 10.61 -3.67
N THR A 26 -13.20 10.50 -3.92
CA THR A 26 -12.57 11.30 -4.98
C THR A 26 -12.82 10.69 -6.35
N ARG A 27 -13.16 11.55 -7.32
CA ARG A 27 -13.06 11.25 -8.76
C ARG A 27 -11.93 12.02 -9.44
N ASN A 28 -11.20 12.85 -8.69
CA ASN A 28 -10.10 13.65 -9.19
C ASN A 28 -8.79 12.85 -9.11
N TRP A 29 -8.12 12.65 -10.24
CA TRP A 29 -6.89 11.88 -10.34
C TRP A 29 -5.78 12.43 -9.45
N ALA A 30 -5.62 13.76 -9.37
CA ALA A 30 -4.56 14.37 -8.57
C ALA A 30 -4.78 14.16 -7.06
N VAL A 31 -6.04 14.18 -6.61
CA VAL A 31 -6.40 13.88 -5.22
C VAL A 31 -6.15 12.42 -4.88
N ALA A 32 -6.53 11.50 -5.77
CA ALA A 32 -6.28 10.07 -5.60
C ALA A 32 -4.77 9.80 -5.53
N LEU A 33 -4.00 10.29 -6.52
CA LEU A 33 -2.55 10.16 -6.59
C LEU A 33 -1.86 10.67 -5.32
N LYS A 34 -2.15 11.91 -4.91
CA LYS A 34 -1.57 12.49 -3.69
C LYS A 34 -1.88 11.66 -2.45
N THR A 35 -3.06 11.06 -2.39
CA THR A 35 -3.47 10.22 -1.26
C THR A 35 -2.70 8.89 -1.26
N LEU A 36 -2.54 8.24 -2.43
CA LEU A 36 -1.72 7.03 -2.57
C LEU A 36 -0.25 7.31 -2.23
N ILE A 37 0.31 8.44 -2.67
CA ILE A 37 1.69 8.85 -2.32
C ILE A 37 1.83 9.02 -0.80
N VAL A 38 0.86 9.64 -0.13
CA VAL A 38 0.90 9.77 1.34
C VAL A 38 0.88 8.40 2.01
N ILE A 39 0.05 7.47 1.54
CA ILE A 39 0.00 6.10 2.08
C ILE A 39 1.34 5.40 1.85
N HIS A 40 1.90 5.48 0.65
CA HIS A 40 3.19 4.86 0.34
C HIS A 40 4.32 5.44 1.19
N ARG A 41 4.39 6.76 1.33
CA ARG A 41 5.38 7.41 2.20
C ARG A 41 5.20 6.98 3.66
N ALA A 42 3.96 6.90 4.14
CA ALA A 42 3.69 6.42 5.49
C ALA A 42 4.15 4.97 5.68
N LEU A 43 3.96 4.10 4.69
CA LEU A 43 4.47 2.72 4.74
C LEU A 43 6.00 2.61 4.81
N ARG A 44 6.73 3.59 4.28
CA ARG A 44 8.21 3.60 4.26
C ARG A 44 8.82 4.36 5.44
N GLU A 45 8.21 5.47 5.84
CA GLU A 45 8.81 6.47 6.73
C GLU A 45 8.23 6.42 8.16
N VAL A 46 7.04 5.84 8.36
CA VAL A 46 6.39 5.76 9.69
C VAL A 46 6.74 4.44 10.37
N ASP A 47 6.66 4.43 11.70
CA ASP A 47 6.80 3.23 12.53
C ASP A 47 5.94 2.04 12.02
N PRO A 48 6.43 0.79 12.11
CA PRO A 48 5.72 -0.40 11.62
C PRO A 48 4.26 -0.54 12.08
N SER A 49 3.89 0.06 13.22
CA SER A 49 2.50 0.11 13.70
C SER A 49 1.51 0.70 12.69
N PHE A 50 1.94 1.62 11.83
CA PHE A 50 1.09 2.15 10.75
C PHE A 50 0.70 1.06 9.74
N ARG A 51 1.69 0.27 9.30
CA ARG A 51 1.46 -0.83 8.36
C ARG A 51 0.55 -1.89 8.96
N ASP A 52 0.78 -2.27 10.22
CA ASP A 52 -0.02 -3.30 10.89
C ASP A 52 -1.47 -2.87 11.06
N GLU A 53 -1.70 -1.61 11.44
CA GLU A 53 -3.06 -1.05 11.55
C GLU A 53 -3.71 -0.90 10.17
N LEU A 54 -2.94 -0.61 9.11
CA LEU A 54 -3.44 -0.55 7.73
C LEU A 54 -3.87 -1.94 7.22
N ILE A 55 -3.08 -2.97 7.49
CA ILE A 55 -3.42 -4.37 7.18
C ILE A 55 -4.68 -4.79 7.96
N SER A 56 -4.75 -4.46 9.25
CA SER A 56 -5.91 -4.72 10.09
C SER A 56 -7.17 -4.04 9.55
N TYR A 57 -7.05 -2.77 9.15
CA TYR A 57 -8.14 -2.02 8.54
C TYR A 57 -8.62 -2.68 7.24
N GLY A 58 -7.71 -3.04 6.33
CA GLY A 58 -8.04 -3.68 5.05
C GLY A 58 -8.79 -5.01 5.19
N ARG A 59 -8.50 -5.79 6.25
CA ARG A 59 -9.25 -7.02 6.56
C ARG A 59 -10.67 -6.75 7.04
N SER A 60 -10.89 -5.65 7.76
CA SER A 60 -12.18 -5.34 8.40
C SER A 60 -13.14 -4.50 7.54
N SER A 61 -12.60 -3.63 6.68
CA SER A 61 -13.37 -2.57 6.02
C SER A 61 -13.48 -2.71 4.50
N GLY A 62 -13.01 -3.83 3.94
CA GLY A 62 -12.83 -3.98 2.49
C GLY A 62 -11.54 -3.30 2.01
N GLN A 63 -10.96 -3.83 0.95
CA GLN A 63 -9.66 -3.45 0.38
C GLN A 63 -9.57 -1.92 0.16
N MET A 64 -8.94 -1.21 1.10
CA MET A 64 -8.83 0.26 1.11
C MET A 64 -8.25 0.85 -0.17
N LEU A 65 -7.41 0.07 -0.84
CA LEU A 65 -6.67 0.43 -2.04
C LEU A 65 -7.32 -0.17 -3.30
N HIS A 66 -8.51 -0.78 -3.21
CA HIS A 66 -9.18 -1.37 -4.34
C HIS A 66 -9.79 -0.28 -5.23
N MET A 67 -8.95 0.21 -6.14
CA MET A 67 -9.27 1.30 -7.04
C MET A 67 -9.53 0.81 -8.47
N SER A 68 -9.83 -0.47 -8.69
CA SER A 68 -10.04 -1.08 -10.03
C SER A 68 -11.02 -0.32 -10.93
N TYR A 69 -12.04 0.32 -10.34
CA TYR A 69 -13.04 1.13 -11.05
C TYR A 69 -12.78 2.63 -11.01
N PHE A 70 -11.67 3.08 -10.42
CA PHE A 70 -11.33 4.50 -10.38
C PHE A 70 -11.16 5.05 -11.79
N LYS A 71 -11.85 6.16 -12.07
CA LYS A 71 -11.80 6.86 -13.34
C LYS A 71 -12.09 8.34 -13.12
N ASP A 72 -11.23 9.19 -13.65
CA ASP A 72 -11.44 10.63 -13.79
C ASP A 72 -11.82 10.91 -15.24
N ASP A 73 -13.07 11.33 -15.45
CA ASP A 73 -13.64 11.64 -16.78
C ASP A 73 -13.55 13.14 -17.14
N SER A 74 -12.75 13.93 -16.40
CA SER A 74 -12.66 15.38 -16.61
C SER A 74 -11.95 15.79 -17.90
N SER A 75 -11.01 14.99 -18.40
CA SER A 75 -10.32 15.21 -19.68
C SER A 75 -9.77 13.90 -20.26
N PRO A 76 -9.46 13.83 -21.57
CA PRO A 76 -8.76 12.69 -22.17
C PRO A 76 -7.44 12.38 -21.46
N ASP A 77 -6.65 13.41 -21.13
CA ASP A 77 -5.39 13.24 -20.40
C ASP A 77 -5.62 12.59 -19.02
N ALA A 78 -6.75 12.85 -18.36
CA ALA A 78 -7.07 12.25 -17.06
C ALA A 78 -7.32 10.74 -17.12
N TRP A 79 -7.56 10.17 -18.31
CA TRP A 79 -7.72 8.73 -18.49
C TRP A 79 -6.42 7.97 -18.27
N ASP A 80 -5.31 8.47 -18.79
CA ASP A 80 -3.98 7.89 -18.59
C ASP A 80 -3.58 7.96 -17.11
N HIS A 81 -3.83 9.10 -16.47
CA HIS A 81 -3.63 9.25 -15.03
C HIS A 81 -4.49 8.26 -14.23
N SER A 82 -5.74 8.03 -14.65
CA SER A 82 -6.61 7.04 -14.01
C SER A 82 -6.06 5.62 -14.15
N ALA A 83 -5.57 5.25 -15.34
CA ALA A 83 -4.95 3.94 -15.56
C ALA A 83 -3.71 3.75 -14.68
N TRP A 84 -2.83 4.75 -14.64
CA TRP A 84 -1.64 4.72 -13.79
C TRP A 84 -1.99 4.60 -12.30
N ILE A 85 -2.98 5.38 -11.83
CA ILE A 85 -3.44 5.34 -10.42
C ILE A 85 -3.96 3.94 -10.05
N ARG A 86 -4.69 3.26 -10.95
CA ARG A 86 -5.15 1.89 -10.71
C ARG A 86 -3.98 0.92 -10.55
N ASN A 87 -2.96 1.01 -11.42
CA ASN A 87 -1.77 0.18 -11.32
C ASN A 87 -0.98 0.48 -10.03
N TYR A 88 -0.86 1.75 -9.67
CA TYR A 88 -0.16 2.16 -8.45
C TYR A 88 -0.86 1.67 -7.17
N ALA A 89 -2.19 1.73 -7.14
CA ALA A 89 -2.97 1.18 -6.03
C ALA A 89 -2.78 -0.34 -5.90
N LEU A 90 -2.80 -1.07 -7.02
CA LEU A 90 -2.52 -2.51 -7.06
C LEU A 90 -1.10 -2.85 -6.59
N PHE A 91 -0.11 -2.03 -6.95
CA PHE A 91 1.25 -2.19 -6.45
C PHE A 91 1.31 -2.06 -4.92
N LEU A 92 0.64 -1.06 -4.34
CA LEU A 92 0.61 -0.89 -2.89
C LEU A 92 -0.14 -2.03 -2.18
N GLU A 93 -1.20 -2.58 -2.78
CA GLU A 93 -1.88 -3.78 -2.27
C GLU A 93 -0.94 -4.99 -2.27
N GLU A 94 -0.26 -5.23 -3.38
CA GLU A 94 0.66 -6.34 -3.54
C GLU A 94 1.87 -6.23 -2.60
N ARG A 95 2.31 -5.01 -2.28
CA ARG A 95 3.35 -4.76 -1.27
C ARG A 95 2.89 -5.21 0.12
N LEU A 96 1.65 -4.87 0.51
CA LEU A 96 1.10 -5.29 1.80
C LEU A 96 0.90 -6.81 1.86
N GLU A 97 0.46 -7.41 0.76
CA GLU A 97 0.32 -8.87 0.67
C GLU A 97 1.67 -9.59 0.68
N SER A 98 2.67 -9.04 -0.02
CA SER A 98 4.05 -9.54 0.04
C SER A 98 4.59 -9.51 1.46
N PHE A 99 4.36 -8.41 2.20
CA PHE A 99 4.73 -8.34 3.61
C PHE A 99 4.02 -9.42 4.44
N ARG A 100 2.73 -9.70 4.18
CA ARG A 100 1.96 -10.75 4.86
C ARG A 100 2.54 -12.14 4.62
N VAL A 101 3.06 -12.41 3.43
CA VAL A 101 3.66 -13.71 3.07
C VAL A 101 5.08 -13.84 3.61
N LEU A 102 5.89 -12.78 3.49
CA LEU A 102 7.32 -12.80 3.79
C LEU A 102 7.63 -12.50 5.26
N ASN A 103 6.75 -11.80 5.97
CA ASN A 103 6.93 -11.25 7.32
C ASN A 103 8.09 -10.25 7.47
N TYR A 104 8.66 -9.75 6.36
CA TYR A 104 9.60 -8.64 6.31
C TYR A 104 9.30 -7.73 5.11
N ASP A 105 9.74 -6.47 5.17
CA ASP A 105 9.57 -5.53 4.04
C ASP A 105 10.80 -5.60 3.15
N VAL A 106 10.61 -6.03 1.90
CA VAL A 106 11.68 -6.25 0.92
C VAL A 106 12.48 -4.98 0.63
N GLU A 107 11.87 -3.79 0.71
CA GLU A 107 12.58 -2.53 0.46
C GLU A 107 13.30 -1.99 1.70
N LEU A 108 12.77 -2.25 2.90
CA LEU A 108 13.35 -1.76 4.15
C LEU A 108 14.37 -2.74 4.75
N ASP A 109 14.26 -4.02 4.41
CA ASP A 109 15.19 -5.08 4.83
C ASP A 109 15.66 -5.93 3.63
N PRO A 110 16.63 -5.45 2.85
CA PRO A 110 17.22 -6.19 1.73
C PRO A 110 17.99 -7.44 2.17
N LEU A 111 18.32 -7.55 3.47
CA LEU A 111 19.09 -8.66 4.03
C LEU A 111 18.20 -9.86 4.36
N GLY A 112 16.89 -9.67 4.49
CA GLY A 112 15.91 -10.75 4.73
C GLY A 112 15.89 -11.86 3.67
N THR A 113 16.47 -11.62 2.50
CA THR A 113 16.64 -12.63 1.44
C THR A 113 17.97 -13.41 1.50
N ARG A 114 18.94 -12.97 2.32
CA ARG A 114 20.33 -13.47 2.28
C ARG A 114 20.58 -14.71 3.13
N ASP A 115 19.82 -14.89 4.21
CA ASP A 115 19.96 -16.03 5.15
C ASP A 115 18.85 -17.09 4.98
N VAL A 116 18.12 -17.05 3.86
CA VAL A 116 17.04 -17.99 3.58
C VAL A 116 17.60 -19.19 2.82
N ASP A 117 17.30 -20.40 3.28
CA ASP A 117 17.67 -21.62 2.56
C ASP A 117 16.96 -21.72 1.19
N THR A 118 17.43 -22.62 0.32
CA THR A 118 16.89 -22.79 -1.03
C THR A 118 15.37 -23.03 -1.03
N THR A 119 14.86 -23.77 -0.05
CA THR A 119 13.43 -24.07 0.09
C THR A 119 12.61 -22.85 0.48
N GLY A 120 13.11 -22.04 1.41
CA GLY A 120 12.49 -20.78 1.81
C GLY A 120 12.52 -19.78 0.66
N LEU A 121 13.60 -19.72 -0.12
CA LEU A 121 13.67 -18.84 -1.29
C LEU A 121 12.61 -19.22 -2.33
N LEU A 122 12.45 -20.52 -2.61
CA LEU A 122 11.40 -21.01 -3.53
C LEU A 122 10.00 -20.69 -3.02
N ALA A 123 9.77 -20.70 -1.71
CA ALA A 123 8.49 -20.31 -1.12
C ALA A 123 8.23 -18.80 -1.23
N GLN A 124 9.26 -17.97 -1.17
CA GLN A 124 9.16 -16.50 -1.28
C GLN A 124 9.03 -16.01 -2.73
N LEU A 125 9.58 -16.76 -3.69
CA LEU A 125 9.70 -16.36 -5.09
C LEU A 125 8.37 -15.91 -5.74
N PRO A 126 7.22 -16.58 -5.53
CA PRO A 126 5.96 -16.14 -6.12
C PRO A 126 5.55 -14.73 -5.66
N ALA A 127 5.63 -14.45 -4.35
CA ALA A 127 5.28 -13.13 -3.81
C ALA A 127 6.21 -12.04 -4.37
N LEU A 128 7.52 -12.31 -4.44
CA LEU A 128 8.49 -11.37 -5.01
C LEU A 128 8.26 -11.10 -6.51
N SER A 129 7.98 -12.16 -7.29
CA SER A 129 7.70 -12.05 -8.72
C SER A 129 6.45 -11.22 -9.00
N GLN A 130 5.41 -11.42 -8.20
CA GLN A 130 4.15 -10.71 -8.32
C GLN A 130 4.30 -9.24 -7.91
N LEU A 131 5.02 -8.94 -6.82
CA LEU A 131 5.35 -7.57 -6.43
C LEU A 131 6.10 -6.83 -7.55
N LEU A 132 7.11 -7.46 -8.13
CA LEU A 132 7.89 -6.91 -9.24
C LEU A 132 7.02 -6.66 -10.47
N PHE A 133 6.15 -7.61 -10.82
CA PHE A 133 5.22 -7.47 -11.93
C PHE A 133 4.30 -6.25 -11.76
N ARG A 134 3.76 -6.03 -10.56
CA ARG A 134 2.93 -4.86 -10.25
C ARG A 134 3.70 -3.55 -10.30
N LEU A 135 4.95 -3.54 -9.82
CA LEU A 135 5.81 -2.37 -9.90
C LEU A 135 6.10 -1.99 -11.36
N ILE A 136 6.47 -2.96 -12.20
CA ILE A 136 6.76 -2.72 -13.62
C ILE A 136 5.49 -2.30 -14.38
N SER A 137 4.30 -2.73 -13.94
CA SER A 137 3.02 -2.32 -14.53
C SER A 137 2.67 -0.84 -14.29
N CYS A 138 3.40 -0.14 -13.42
CA CYS A 138 3.28 1.31 -13.23
C CYS A 138 4.09 2.07 -14.30
N GLN A 139 3.69 1.96 -15.56
CA GLN A 139 4.25 2.73 -16.69
C GLN A 139 3.30 3.85 -17.12
#